data_AF-Q86QT1-F1
#
_entry.id   AF-Q86QT1-F1
#
_cell.length_a   1.000
_cell.length_b   1.000
_cell.length_c   1.000
_cell.angle_alpha   90.00
_cell.angle_beta   90.00
_cell.angle_gamma   90.00
#
_symmetry.space_group_name_H-M   'P 1'
#
loop_
_entity.id
_entity.type
_entity.pdbx_description
1 polymer ?
#
loop_
_entity_poly.entity_id
_entity_poly.type
_entity_poly.pdbx_seq_one_letter_code
_entity_poly.pdbx_strand_id
1 'polypeptide(L)'
;MLRSVLFLFAGVFFAACLTSVMSDEPTTDLPICEQAFGDAGLCFGYMKLYSYNQETKNCEEFIYGGCQGNDNRFSTLAECEQKCIN
;
A
#
# COMPACT_ATOMS: atom_id res chain seq x y z
N MET A 1 4.87 53.19 17.47
CA MET A 1 6.12 53.16 18.27
C MET A 1 7.01 52.10 17.62
N LEU A 2 7.63 52.41 16.49
CA LEU A 2 8.93 53.07 16.32
C LEU A 2 10.09 52.06 16.38
N ARG A 3 10.81 52.00 15.25
CA ARG A 3 12.14 51.43 14.96
C ARG A 3 12.17 49.94 14.61
N SER A 4 12.36 49.61 13.33
CA SER A 4 13.66 49.65 12.63
C SER A 4 14.65 48.65 13.22
N VAL A 5 14.53 47.38 12.84
CA VAL A 5 15.70 46.51 12.67
C VAL A 5 15.55 45.87 11.29
N LEU A 6 16.14 46.57 10.32
CA LEU A 6 16.54 46.02 9.03
C LEU A 6 17.52 44.87 9.35
N PHE A 7 17.01 43.64 9.43
CA PHE A 7 17.86 42.46 9.58
C PHE A 7 18.65 42.28 8.28
N LEU A 8 19.91 42.68 8.36
CA LEU A 8 20.93 42.52 7.35
C LEU A 8 21.18 41.03 7.10
N PHE A 9 21.08 40.63 5.83
CA PHE A 9 21.80 39.53 5.15
C PHE A 9 22.19 38.28 5.97
N ALA A 10 21.45 37.18 5.75
CA ALA A 10 22.01 35.93 5.25
C ALA A 10 20.85 34.98 4.90
N GLY A 11 20.71 34.63 3.63
CA GLY A 11 19.61 33.83 3.13
C GLY A 11 19.59 32.40 3.67
N VAL A 12 18.50 32.04 4.33
CA VAL A 12 17.87 30.73 4.17
C VAL A 12 16.38 31.02 4.12
N PHE A 13 15.77 30.77 2.96
CA PHE A 13 14.32 30.89 2.77
C PHE A 13 13.62 30.08 3.85
N PHE A 14 13.00 30.77 4.81
CA PHE A 14 11.97 30.19 5.67
C PHE A 14 10.81 29.82 4.76
N ALA A 15 10.81 28.56 4.29
CA ALA A 15 9.69 28.00 3.54
C ALA A 15 8.51 27.90 4.51
N ALA A 16 7.49 28.71 4.22
CA ALA A 16 6.17 28.53 4.80
C ALA A 16 5.66 27.12 4.48
N CYS A 17 5.30 26.36 5.51
CA CYS A 17 4.02 25.66 5.45
C CYS A 17 3.49 25.35 6.85
N LEU A 18 2.43 26.07 7.23
CA LEU A 18 1.58 25.85 8.39
C LEU A 18 0.55 24.73 8.18
N THR A 19 0.69 23.90 7.15
CA THR A 19 -0.03 22.64 7.09
C THR A 19 0.86 21.61 7.75
N SER A 20 0.44 21.07 8.90
CA SER A 20 0.73 19.67 9.20
C SER A 20 0.67 18.92 7.88
N VAL A 21 1.79 18.38 7.43
CA VAL A 21 1.79 17.41 6.34
C VAL A 21 0.82 16.36 6.86
N MET A 22 -0.39 16.39 6.32
CA MET A 22 -1.33 15.30 6.47
C MET A 22 -0.53 14.08 6.09
N SER A 23 -0.72 12.98 6.77
CA SER A 23 -0.12 11.69 6.41
C SER A 23 -0.58 11.19 5.03
N ASP A 24 -1.00 12.07 4.11
CA ASP A 24 -1.35 11.82 2.72
C ASP A 24 -0.07 11.72 1.87
N GLU A 25 0.83 10.82 2.26
CA GLU A 25 1.39 9.96 1.22
C GLU A 25 0.20 9.12 0.73
N PRO A 26 -0.10 9.02 -0.58
CA PRO A 26 -1.14 8.12 -1.05
C PRO A 26 -0.72 6.70 -0.68
N THR A 27 -1.20 6.20 0.46
CA THR A 27 -0.85 4.89 0.97
C THR A 27 -1.42 3.89 -0.01
N THR A 28 -0.52 3.30 -0.79
CA THR A 28 -0.76 2.25 -1.78
C THR A 28 -1.29 0.93 -1.19
N ASP A 29 -1.73 0.95 0.07
CA ASP A 29 -2.01 -0.24 0.86
C ASP A 29 -3.51 -0.36 1.09
N LEU A 30 -4.21 -0.82 0.06
CA LEU A 30 -5.60 -1.29 0.21
C LEU A 30 -5.64 -2.45 1.22
N PRO A 31 -6.74 -2.63 1.97
CA PRO A 31 -6.94 -3.81 2.82
C PRO A 31 -6.69 -5.10 2.05
N ILE A 32 -6.14 -6.13 2.70
CA ILE A 32 -5.70 -7.39 2.05
C ILE A 32 -6.77 -7.97 1.11
N CYS A 33 -8.01 -8.08 1.58
CA CYS A 33 -9.12 -8.65 0.79
C CYS A 33 -9.69 -7.68 -0.27
N GLU A 34 -9.20 -6.44 -0.30
CA GLU A 34 -9.54 -5.39 -1.27
C GLU A 34 -8.42 -5.18 -2.31
N GLN A 35 -7.26 -5.80 -2.13
CA GLN A 35 -6.18 -5.79 -3.11
C GLN A 35 -6.54 -6.65 -4.34
N ALA A 36 -5.83 -6.41 -5.45
CA ALA A 36 -6.06 -7.09 -6.71
C ALA A 36 -5.95 -8.62 -6.57
N PHE A 37 -6.88 -9.34 -7.19
CA PHE A 37 -6.87 -10.79 -7.22
C PHE A 37 -5.67 -11.33 -8.01
N GLY A 38 -5.02 -12.36 -7.47
CA GLY A 38 -4.11 -13.21 -8.23
C GLY A 38 -2.83 -12.54 -8.73
N ASP A 39 -2.27 -11.59 -7.96
CA ASP A 39 -1.04 -10.89 -8.36
C ASP A 39 0.19 -11.82 -8.31
N ALA A 40 0.64 -12.24 -9.49
CA ALA A 40 1.77 -13.13 -9.67
C ALA A 40 3.12 -12.48 -9.30
N GLY A 41 3.22 -11.15 -9.26
CA GLY A 41 4.49 -10.43 -9.15
C GLY A 41 5.38 -10.57 -10.40
N LEU A 42 6.64 -10.13 -10.31
CA LEU A 42 7.55 -10.07 -11.47
C LEU A 42 8.44 -11.30 -11.67
N CYS A 43 8.45 -12.24 -10.73
CA CYS A 43 9.24 -13.46 -10.84
C CYS A 43 8.51 -14.56 -11.64
N PHE A 44 9.24 -15.58 -12.09
CA PHE A 44 8.73 -16.65 -12.97
C PHE A 44 8.64 -18.02 -12.29
N GLY A 45 8.53 -18.04 -10.96
CA GLY A 45 8.24 -19.27 -10.20
C GLY A 45 6.85 -19.80 -10.50
N TYR A 46 6.62 -21.06 -10.11
CA TYR A 46 5.32 -21.73 -10.26
C TYR A 46 4.84 -22.23 -8.90
N MET A 47 4.23 -21.34 -8.12
CA MET A 47 3.71 -21.67 -6.80
C MET A 47 2.20 -21.49 -6.77
N LYS A 48 1.48 -22.61 -6.62
CA LYS A 48 0.03 -22.60 -6.46
C LYS A 48 -0.32 -22.10 -5.06
N LEU A 49 -1.03 -20.97 -4.99
CA LEU A 49 -1.49 -20.32 -3.75
C LEU A 49 -2.95 -19.86 -3.93
N TYR A 50 -3.52 -19.25 -2.89
CA TYR A 50 -4.92 -18.78 -2.88
C TYR A 50 -4.99 -17.27 -2.77
N SER A 51 -5.92 -16.63 -3.48
CA SER A 51 -6.19 -15.18 -3.43
C SER A 51 -7.70 -14.96 -3.39
N TYR A 52 -8.16 -13.95 -2.64
CA TYR A 52 -9.56 -13.59 -2.59
C TYR A 52 -9.97 -12.84 -3.86
N ASN A 53 -10.95 -13.37 -4.58
CA ASN A 53 -11.54 -12.78 -5.77
C ASN A 53 -12.78 -11.96 -5.38
N GLN A 54 -12.69 -10.65 -5.48
CA GLN A 54 -13.79 -9.74 -5.12
C GLN A 54 -14.99 -9.82 -6.07
N GLU A 55 -14.78 -10.26 -7.30
CA GLU A 55 -15.85 -10.38 -8.30
C GLU A 55 -16.73 -11.59 -7.97
N THR A 56 -16.12 -12.72 -7.61
CA THR A 56 -16.83 -13.97 -7.29
C THR A 56 -17.15 -14.11 -5.82
N LYS A 57 -16.54 -13.29 -4.95
CA LYS A 57 -16.59 -13.37 -3.49
C LYS A 57 -16.03 -14.67 -2.92
N ASN A 58 -15.10 -15.31 -3.64
CA ASN A 58 -14.50 -16.59 -3.24
C ASN A 58 -12.98 -16.50 -3.16
N CYS A 59 -12.39 -17.41 -2.39
CA CYS A 59 -10.95 -17.67 -2.42
C CYS A 59 -10.62 -18.64 -3.56
N GLU A 60 -9.79 -18.21 -4.50
CA GLU A 60 -9.48 -18.96 -5.74
C GLU A 60 -7.98 -19.24 -5.86
N GLU A 61 -7.64 -20.36 -6.50
CA GLU A 61 -6.25 -20.72 -6.79
C GLU A 61 -5.65 -19.80 -7.86
N PHE A 62 -4.40 -19.40 -7.65
CA PHE A 62 -3.59 -18.70 -8.65
C PHE A 62 -2.13 -19.13 -8.58
N ILE A 63 -1.34 -18.74 -9.58
CA ILE A 63 0.11 -19.00 -9.62
C ILE A 63 0.87 -17.75 -9.19
N TYR A 64 1.61 -17.86 -8.10
CA TYR A 64 2.54 -16.83 -7.64
C TYR A 64 3.93 -17.04 -8.23
N GLY A 65 4.50 -15.98 -8.78
CA GLY A 65 5.81 -15.93 -9.40
C GLY A 65 6.98 -15.98 -8.41
N GLY A 66 6.75 -15.70 -7.13
CA GLY A 66 7.74 -15.88 -6.07
C GLY A 66 8.51 -14.65 -5.62
N CYS A 67 8.20 -13.48 -6.16
CA CYS A 67 8.63 -12.22 -5.57
C CYS A 67 7.60 -11.13 -5.84
N GLN A 68 7.57 -10.11 -4.97
CA GLN A 68 6.64 -8.97 -5.05
C GLN A 68 5.18 -9.45 -5.06
N GLY A 69 4.34 -8.78 -5.85
CA GLY A 69 2.89 -8.92 -5.81
C GLY A 69 2.31 -8.19 -4.60
N ASN A 70 1.13 -8.64 -4.18
CA ASN A 70 0.42 -8.07 -3.04
C ASN A 70 0.21 -9.10 -1.91
N ASP A 71 -0.47 -8.68 -0.85
CA ASP A 71 -0.71 -9.47 0.36
C ASP A 71 -1.99 -10.32 0.29
N ASN A 72 -2.81 -10.16 -0.76
CA ASN A 72 -3.97 -11.02 -1.06
C ASN A 72 -3.51 -12.38 -1.59
N ARG A 73 -2.71 -13.09 -0.79
CA ARG A 73 -2.03 -14.34 -1.13
C ARG A 73 -1.82 -15.19 0.10
N PHE A 74 -2.42 -16.38 0.08
CA PHE A 74 -2.47 -17.30 1.22
C PHE A 74 -1.97 -18.68 0.81
N SER A 75 -1.38 -19.42 1.77
CA SER A 75 -0.81 -20.75 1.49
C SER A 75 -1.87 -21.83 1.39
N THR A 76 -3.03 -21.61 2.01
CA THR A 76 -4.14 -22.58 2.03
C THR A 76 -5.47 -21.86 1.78
N LEU A 77 -6.44 -22.62 1.25
CA LEU A 77 -7.80 -22.13 1.08
C LEU A 77 -8.40 -21.66 2.42
N ALA A 78 -8.23 -22.45 3.48
CA ALA A 78 -8.77 -22.15 4.81
C ALA A 78 -8.21 -20.83 5.39
N GLU A 79 -6.94 -20.53 5.18
CA GLU A 79 -6.33 -19.26 5.60
C GLU A 79 -6.97 -18.07 4.89
N CYS A 80 -7.19 -18.19 3.57
CA CYS A 80 -7.87 -17.15 2.78
C CYS A 80 -9.31 -16.95 3.25
N GLU A 81 -10.08 -18.04 3.41
CA GLU A 81 -11.48 -17.98 3.83
C GLU A 81 -11.62 -17.40 5.23
N GLN A 82 -10.74 -17.81 6.17
CA GLN A 82 -10.70 -17.25 7.51
C GLN A 82 -10.41 -15.74 7.51
N LYS A 83 -9.61 -15.26 6.56
CA LYS A 83 -9.21 -13.85 6.49
C LYS A 83 -10.24 -12.96 5.79
N CYS A 84 -10.90 -13.47 4.74
CA CYS A 84 -11.66 -12.64 3.80
C CYS A 84 -13.15 -13.00 3.69
N ILE A 85 -13.61 -14.13 4.25
CA ILE A 85 -15.01 -14.57 4.17
C ILE A 85 -15.68 -14.58 5.54
N ASN A 86 -14.96 -15.03 6.58
CA ASN A 86 -15.48 -15.15 7.94
C ASN A 86 -15.53 -13.83 8.71
#